data_AF-A0A380TIE3-F1
#
_entry.id   AF-A0A380TIE3-F1
#
_cell.length_a   1.000
_cell.length_b   1.000
_cell.length_c   1.000
_cell.angle_alpha   90.00
_cell.angle_beta   90.00
_cell.angle_gamma   90.00
#
_symmetry.space_group_name_H-M   'P 1'
#
loop_
_entity.id
_entity.type
_entity.pdbx_description
1 polymer ?
#
loop_
_entity_poly.entity_id
_entity_poly.type
_entity_poly.pdbx_seq_one_letter_code
_entity_poly.pdbx_strand_id
1 'polypeptide(L)'
;MLDHRSDADDPAGRWLAAIIARRSCRPNHLWQDLGLFNRGELSRLMLRHFQPLAARNRGDMKWKKFFYRTLCAEDGIVVCKAPNCETCSDVHACFGGEPGEPLALFQSPLLQSRQK
;
A
#
# COMPACT_ATOMS: atom_id res chain seq x y z
N MET A 1 -5.68 11.36 -0.65
CA MET A 1 -4.81 10.75 -1.70
C MET A 1 -4.76 11.61 -2.96
N LEU A 2 -5.90 12.05 -3.51
CA LEU A 2 -5.94 12.95 -4.68
C LEU A 2 -5.19 14.26 -4.46
N ASP A 3 -5.22 14.80 -3.24
CA ASP A 3 -4.51 16.03 -2.84
C ASP A 3 -3.00 15.83 -2.67
N HIS A 4 -2.51 14.60 -2.84
CA HIS A 4 -1.11 14.27 -2.72
C HIS A 4 -0.52 13.72 -4.01
N ARG A 5 -1.14 14.01 -5.16
CA ARG A 5 -0.54 13.70 -6.46
C ARG A 5 0.75 14.50 -6.63
N SER A 6 1.79 13.86 -7.17
CA SER A 6 3.06 14.53 -7.48
C SER A 6 2.89 15.60 -8.56
N ASP A 7 2.00 15.34 -9.51
CA ASP A 7 1.64 16.23 -10.62
C ASP A 7 0.11 16.35 -10.64
N ALA A 8 -0.39 17.58 -10.54
CA ALA A 8 -1.82 17.88 -10.50
C ALA A 8 -2.49 17.77 -11.88
N ASP A 9 -1.70 17.89 -12.95
CA ASP A 9 -2.17 17.86 -14.33
C ASP A 9 -2.06 16.45 -14.95
N ASP A 10 -1.29 15.55 -14.34
CA ASP A 10 -1.21 14.14 -14.75
C ASP A 10 -2.55 13.41 -14.54
N PRO A 11 -3.25 12.99 -15.62
CA PRO A 11 -4.49 12.24 -15.50
C PRO A 11 -4.27 10.85 -14.90
N ALA A 12 -3.08 10.26 -15.05
CA ALA A 12 -2.78 8.94 -14.50
C ALA A 12 -2.84 8.95 -12.97
N GLY A 13 -2.35 10.00 -12.31
CA GLY A 13 -2.44 10.16 -10.85
C GLY A 13 -3.87 10.08 -10.31
N ARG A 14 -4.85 10.64 -11.04
CA ARG A 14 -6.28 10.56 -10.67
C ARG A 14 -6.81 9.13 -10.76
N TRP A 15 -6.54 8.45 -11.87
CA TRP A 15 -6.97 7.06 -12.06
C TRP A 15 -6.29 6.10 -11.08
N LEU A 16 -4.99 6.28 -10.84
CA LEU A 16 -4.23 5.52 -9.87
C LEU A 16 -4.79 5.68 -8.45
N ALA A 17 -5.16 6.90 -8.05
CA ALA A 17 -5.75 7.12 -6.72
C ALA A 17 -7.04 6.30 -6.55
N ALA A 18 -7.92 6.30 -7.54
CA ALA A 18 -9.16 5.51 -7.53
C ALA A 18 -8.88 4.00 -7.50
N ILE A 19 -7.93 3.53 -8.31
CA ILE A 19 -7.53 2.12 -8.35
C ILE A 19 -6.96 1.69 -6.99
N ILE A 20 -6.02 2.46 -6.43
CA ILE A 20 -5.37 2.13 -5.16
C ILE A 20 -6.38 2.13 -4.02
N ALA A 21 -7.30 3.10 -3.96
CA ALA A 21 -8.36 3.11 -2.97
C ALA A 21 -9.23 1.84 -3.07
N ARG A 22 -9.66 1.47 -4.27
CA ARG A 22 -10.47 0.26 -4.50
C ARG A 22 -9.73 -1.03 -4.14
N ARG A 23 -8.44 -1.13 -4.49
CA ARG A 23 -7.60 -2.30 -4.17
C ARG A 23 -7.21 -2.36 -2.69
N SER A 24 -7.20 -1.23 -1.99
CA SER A 24 -6.97 -1.20 -0.54
C SER A 24 -8.04 -1.97 0.25
N CYS A 25 -9.26 -2.03 -0.27
CA CYS A 25 -10.38 -2.77 0.35
C CYS A 25 -10.41 -4.27 0.00
N ARG A 26 -9.45 -4.79 -0.77
CA ARG A 26 -9.34 -6.22 -1.12
C ARG A 26 -8.53 -6.99 -0.06
N PRO A 27 -8.64 -8.33 0.02
CA PRO A 27 -8.08 -9.09 1.14
C PRO A 27 -6.56 -9.31 1.10
N ASN A 28 -5.91 -9.26 -0.07
CA ASN A 28 -4.48 -9.58 -0.18
C ASN A 28 -3.58 -8.39 0.24
N HIS A 29 -2.27 -8.52 0.10
CA HIS A 29 -1.42 -7.33 0.18
C HIS A 29 -1.74 -6.35 -0.96
N LEU A 30 -1.61 -5.05 -0.71
CA LEU A 30 -1.99 -4.06 -1.72
C LEU A 30 -1.18 -4.22 -3.01
N TRP A 31 0.11 -4.56 -2.88
CA TRP A 31 0.97 -4.79 -4.03
C TRP A 31 0.47 -5.97 -4.87
N GLN A 32 -0.03 -7.05 -4.25
CA GLN A 32 -0.64 -8.19 -4.95
C GLN A 32 -1.93 -7.78 -5.67
N ASP A 33 -2.83 -7.08 -4.97
CA ASP A 33 -4.12 -6.66 -5.53
C ASP A 33 -3.97 -5.64 -6.67
N LEU A 34 -2.83 -4.96 -6.75
CA LEU A 34 -2.41 -4.08 -7.84
C LEU A 34 -1.67 -4.80 -8.97
N GLY A 35 -1.35 -6.09 -8.81
CA GLY A 35 -0.60 -6.88 -9.80
C GLY A 35 0.90 -6.62 -9.82
N LEU A 36 1.47 -6.05 -8.76
CA LEU A 36 2.90 -5.80 -8.61
C LEU A 36 3.62 -7.04 -8.09
N PHE A 37 4.95 -7.08 -8.21
CA PHE A 37 5.75 -8.23 -7.75
C PHE A 37 6.07 -8.20 -6.26
N ASN A 38 6.17 -7.02 -5.67
CA ASN A 38 6.49 -6.89 -4.26
C ASN A 38 6.12 -5.50 -3.72
N ARG A 39 6.24 -5.37 -2.41
CA ARG A 39 6.03 -4.12 -1.69
C ARG A 39 6.94 -2.98 -2.15
N GLY A 40 8.17 -3.27 -2.57
CA GLY A 40 9.12 -2.27 -3.06
C GLY A 40 8.65 -1.60 -4.35
N GLU A 41 8.05 -2.35 -5.27
CA GLU A 41 7.44 -1.78 -6.48
C GLU A 41 6.26 -0.86 -6.15
N LEU A 42 5.43 -1.25 -5.18
CA LEU A 42 4.35 -0.40 -4.69
C LEU A 42 4.91 0.90 -4.10
N SER A 43 5.97 0.83 -3.29
CA SER A 43 6.61 2.02 -2.73
C SER A 43 7.20 2.92 -3.82
N ARG A 44 7.77 2.38 -4.90
CA ARG A 44 8.23 3.16 -6.06
C ARG A 44 7.09 3.81 -6.82
N LEU A 45 5.97 3.10 -7.03
CA LEU A 45 4.76 3.65 -7.65
C LEU A 45 4.24 4.83 -6.82
N MET A 46 4.16 4.66 -5.50
CA MET A 46 3.73 5.71 -4.58
C MET A 46 4.69 6.91 -4.60
N LEU A 47 6.00 6.68 -4.60
CA LEU A 47 7.00 7.75 -4.69
C LEU A 47 6.88 8.55 -6.00
N ARG A 48 6.59 7.88 -7.12
CA ARG A 48 6.46 8.52 -8.43
C ARG A 48 5.20 9.38 -8.53
N HIS A 49 4.02 8.81 -8.23
CA HIS A 49 2.74 9.47 -8.50
C HIS A 49 2.13 10.17 -7.29
N PHE A 50 2.59 9.86 -6.07
CA PHE A 50 2.06 10.42 -4.82
C PHE A 50 3.18 10.81 -3.85
N GLN A 51 4.21 11.51 -4.33
CA GLN A 51 5.44 11.83 -3.59
C GLN A 51 5.15 12.48 -2.22
N PRO A 52 4.27 13.50 -2.09
CA PRO A 52 3.97 14.11 -0.81
C PRO A 52 3.43 13.11 0.23
N LEU A 53 2.61 12.15 -0.21
CA LEU A 53 2.08 11.11 0.67
C LEU A 53 3.16 10.06 1.00
N ALA A 54 3.99 9.69 0.03
CA ALA A 54 5.07 8.74 0.23
C ALA A 54 6.14 9.24 1.21
N ALA A 55 6.47 10.53 1.15
CA ALA A 55 7.41 11.17 2.08
C ALA A 55 6.95 11.14 3.55
N ARG A 56 5.63 10.97 3.79
CA ARG A 56 5.04 10.82 5.14
C ARG A 56 5.16 9.38 5.67
N ASN A 57 5.30 8.37 4.82
CA ASN A 57 5.43 6.96 5.22
C ASN A 57 6.91 6.55 5.45
N ARG A 58 7.63 7.28 6.31
CA ARG A 58 9.10 7.14 6.47
C ARG A 58 9.55 5.82 7.08
N GLY A 59 8.74 5.21 7.94
CA GLY A 59 9.08 3.97 8.63
C GLY A 59 8.83 2.71 7.81
N ASP A 60 8.47 2.84 6.52
CA ASP A 60 7.98 1.74 5.70
C ASP A 60 6.86 0.97 6.45
N MET A 61 5.78 1.67 6.79
CA MET A 61 4.55 1.03 7.27
C MET A 61 3.80 0.44 6.07
N LYS A 62 3.20 -0.76 6.22
CA LYS A 62 2.38 -1.37 5.17
C LYS A 62 1.34 -0.38 4.67
N TRP A 63 1.25 -0.19 3.36
CA TRP A 63 0.49 0.92 2.76
C TRP A 63 -0.98 0.97 3.19
N LYS A 64 -1.66 -0.18 3.32
CA LYS A 64 -3.05 -0.23 3.83
C LYS A 64 -3.15 0.29 5.27
N LYS A 65 -2.21 -0.09 6.15
CA LYS A 65 -2.15 0.39 7.54
C LYS A 65 -1.85 1.89 7.59
N PHE A 66 -0.94 2.35 6.74
CA PHE A 66 -0.59 3.76 6.63
C PHE A 66 -1.79 4.62 6.16
N PHE A 67 -2.53 4.18 5.14
CA PHE A 67 -3.73 4.88 4.67
C PHE A 67 -4.81 4.94 5.75
N TYR A 68 -5.10 3.81 6.40
CA TYR A 68 -6.09 3.75 7.48
C TYR A 68 -5.72 4.69 8.62
N ARG A 69 -4.47 4.63 9.10
CA ARG A 69 -3.98 5.51 10.17
C ARG A 69 -4.05 6.99 9.78
N THR A 70 -3.72 7.32 8.54
CA THR A 70 -3.74 8.71 8.05
C THR A 70 -5.16 9.26 7.98
N LEU A 71 -6.10 8.49 7.39
CA LEU A 71 -7.50 8.87 7.29
C LEU A 71 -8.14 9.03 8.68
N CYS A 72 -7.93 8.07 9.58
CA CYS A 72 -8.43 8.18 10.94
C CYS A 72 -7.84 9.40 11.68
N ALA A 73 -6.56 9.70 11.49
CA ALA A 73 -5.94 10.87 12.11
C ALA A 73 -6.50 12.19 11.58
N GLU A 74 -6.84 12.26 10.28
CA GLU A 74 -7.52 13.42 9.67
C GLU A 74 -8.92 13.64 10.27
N ASP A 75 -9.59 12.56 10.68
CA ASP A 75 -10.88 12.59 11.40
C ASP A 75 -10.73 12.75 12.93
N GLY A 76 -9.51 13.00 13.44
CA GLY A 76 -9.24 13.13 14.88
C GLY A 76 -9.30 11.82 15.67
N ILE A 77 -9.37 10.67 15.00
CA ILE A 77 -9.44 9.34 15.60
C ILE A 77 -8.04 8.79 15.90
N VAL A 78 -7.81 8.43 17.15
CA VAL A 78 -6.56 7.81 17.60
C VAL A 78 -6.61 6.30 17.39
N VAL A 79 -5.93 5.81 16.34
CA VAL A 79 -5.86 4.38 15.99
C VAL A 79 -4.90 3.59 16.89
N CYS A 80 -3.78 4.20 17.28
CA CYS A 80 -2.76 3.56 18.09
C CYS A 80 -2.67 4.26 19.44
N LYS A 81 -2.80 3.49 20.54
CA LYS A 81 -2.74 4.00 21.91
C LYS A 81 -1.32 3.99 22.50
N ALA A 82 -0.36 3.38 21.80
CA ALA A 82 1.01 3.34 22.27
C ALA A 82 1.66 4.73 22.14
N PRO A 83 2.50 5.15 23.10
CA PRO A 83 3.17 6.45 23.07
C PRO A 83 4.16 6.58 21.92
N ASN A 84 4.75 5.46 21.48
CA ASN A 84 5.54 5.36 20.26
C ASN A 84 5.31 3.98 19.60
N CYS A 85 5.74 3.84 18.34
CA CYS A 85 5.52 2.60 17.58
C CYS A 85 6.36 1.43 18.11
N GLU A 86 7.52 1.69 18.71
CA GLU A 86 8.46 0.65 19.17
C GLU A 86 7.90 -0.15 20.36
N THR A 87 7.10 0.49 21.22
CA THR A 87 6.44 -0.18 22.36
C THR A 87 5.04 -0.72 22.01
N CYS A 88 4.61 -0.61 20.75
CA CYS A 88 3.31 -1.11 20.31
C CYS A 88 3.36 -2.62 20.07
N SER A 89 2.45 -3.39 20.67
CA SER A 89 2.34 -4.84 20.43
C SER A 89 2.11 -5.19 18.95
N ASP A 90 1.50 -4.28 18.20
CA ASP A 90 1.15 -4.47 16.79
C ASP A 90 2.23 -3.95 15.83
N VAL A 91 3.41 -3.55 16.34
CA VAL A 91 4.50 -3.00 15.51
C VAL A 91 4.85 -3.93 14.34
N HIS A 92 4.94 -5.23 14.59
CA HIS A 92 5.21 -6.21 13.54
C HIS A 92 4.07 -6.31 12.52
N ALA A 93 2.81 -6.17 12.94
CA ALA A 93 1.68 -6.15 12.03
C ALA A 93 1.70 -4.93 11.11
N CYS A 94 2.18 -3.78 11.61
CA CYS A 94 2.28 -2.51 10.89
C CYS A 94 3.50 -2.41 9.96
N PHE A 95 4.66 -2.91 10.40
CA PHE A 95 5.95 -2.66 9.73
C PHE A 95 6.65 -3.92 9.25
N GLY A 96 6.22 -5.10 9.67
CA GLY A 96 6.80 -6.37 9.24
C GLY A 96 6.63 -6.64 7.75
N GLY A 97 7.28 -7.70 7.27
CA GLY A 97 7.23 -8.12 5.88
C GLY A 97 5.81 -8.39 5.36
N GLU A 98 5.68 -8.38 4.04
CA GLU A 98 4.48 -8.78 3.29
C GLU A 98 4.83 -9.93 2.33
N PRO A 99 5.24 -11.11 2.85
CA PRO A 99 5.57 -12.25 1.99
C PRO A 99 4.33 -12.71 1.23
N GLY A 100 4.54 -13.16 -0.01
CA GLY A 100 3.47 -13.68 -0.84
C GLY A 100 3.92 -13.84 -2.28
N GLU A 101 3.19 -14.64 -3.04
CA GLU A 101 3.43 -14.79 -4.46
C GLU A 101 2.70 -13.70 -5.25
N PRO A 102 3.34 -13.08 -6.27
CA PRO A 102 2.67 -12.14 -7.15
C PRO A 102 1.49 -12.77 -7.88
N LEU A 103 0.34 -12.09 -7.84
CA LEU A 103 -0.85 -12.55 -8.56
C LEU A 103 -0.63 -12.63 -10.07
N ALA A 104 0.30 -11.83 -10.60
CA ALA A 104 0.70 -11.85 -12.00
C ALA A 104 1.27 -13.21 -12.45
N LEU A 105 1.89 -13.99 -11.53
CA LEU A 105 2.45 -15.31 -11.87
C LEU A 105 1.36 -16.35 -12.12
N PHE A 106 0.18 -16.24 -11.49
CA PHE A 106 -0.92 -17.18 -11.65
C PHE A 106 -1.73 -16.97 -12.95
N GLN A 107 -1.50 -15.87 -13.65
CA GLN A 107 -2.12 -15.59 -14.96
C GLN A 107 -1.28 -16.08 -16.14
N SER A 108 -0.09 -16.64 -15.89
CA SER A 108 0.79 -17.16 -16.94
C SER A 108 0.38 -18.59 -17.34
N PRO A 109 0.06 -18.86 -18.62
CA PRO A 109 -0.32 -20.20 -19.09
C PRO A 109 0.75 -21.27 -18.83
N LEU A 110 2.01 -20.85 -18.71
CA LEU A 110 3.17 -21.73 -18.54
C LEU A 110 3.34 -22.29 -17.11
N LEU A 111 2.67 -21.71 -16.11
CA LEU A 111 2.76 -22.16 -14.70
C LEU A 111 1.55 -23.00 -14.25
N GLN A 112 0.48 -23.04 -15.04
CA GLN A 112 -0.70 -23.88 -14.76
C GLN A 112 -0.45 -25.39 -14.97
N SER A 113 0.69 -25.75 -15.59
CA SER A 113 1.05 -27.14 -15.91
C SER A 113 1.74 -27.90 -14.77
N ARG A 114 2.01 -27.27 -13.61
CA ARG A 114 2.67 -27.91 -12.45
C ARG A 114 1.74 -28.34 -11.32
N GLN A 115 0.42 -28.22 -11.50
CA GLN A 115 -0.59 -28.59 -10.49
C GLN A 115 -1.44 -29.81 -10.87
N LYS A 116 -0.91 -30.73 -11.67
CA LYS A 116 -1.47 -32.08 -11.83
C LYS A 116 -0.51 -33.11 -11.23
#